data_AF-A0A2M7HCC8-F1
#
_entry.id   AF-A0A2M7HCC8-F1
#
_cell.length_a   1.000
_cell.length_b   1.000
_cell.length_c   1.000
_cell.angle_alpha   90.00
_cell.angle_beta   90.00
_cell.angle_gamma   90.00
#
_symmetry.space_group_name_H-M   'P 1'
#
loop_
_entity.id
_entity.type
_entity.pdbx_description
1 polymer ?
#
loop_
_entity_poly.entity_id
_entity_poly.type
_entity_poly.pdbx_seq_one_letter_code
_entity_poly.pdbx_strand_id
1 'polypeptide(L)'
;MSSKNTVQRAADQRALRTFALWMGWCISSLTVFAMLYSKANVIGFVQNDSTRITWIILGMFVLGVAVSFMQAMRMTAEWFRAYKIEAMVMKKGLAGVTLRGGRHIVDRFTDALRTIAERNGRVDVESLVDVEFSAQHRTSQFVGLLGNLMITLGLIGTVLGMTITMNGLHGALGALGIDQSLLVDGLRTAMNGMGVAFYTTLMGSVLGGVLLRVFSWITDASVNGLQDLMIRTYLVYAAADLEPSDDRDLRALDASVGQLSQRMELLHLAMQASRKEMIGLREEAGLMYHELKELAEDDPIRQLAVGHARYALSVRPGFLNRVFARFRN
;
A
#
# COMPACT_ATOMS: atom_id res chain seq x y z
N MET A 1 -22.11 -9.65 -22.53
CA MET A 1 -21.30 -8.41 -22.53
C MET A 1 -21.92 -7.24 -21.73
N SER A 2 -23.15 -7.34 -21.22
CA SER A 2 -23.87 -6.21 -20.56
C SER A 2 -23.51 -5.96 -19.08
N SER A 3 -23.09 -6.98 -18.32
CA SER A 3 -22.82 -6.87 -16.86
C SER A 3 -21.56 -6.08 -16.48
N LYS A 4 -20.54 -6.00 -17.35
CA LYS A 4 -19.32 -5.22 -17.05
C LYS A 4 -19.61 -3.72 -16.92
N ASN A 5 -20.54 -3.18 -17.71
CA ASN A 5 -20.83 -1.74 -17.71
C ASN A 5 -21.68 -1.29 -16.51
N THR A 6 -22.51 -2.16 -15.96
CA THR A 6 -23.37 -1.80 -14.81
C THR A 6 -22.60 -1.81 -13.49
N VAL A 7 -21.72 -2.78 -13.28
CA VAL A 7 -20.88 -2.85 -12.06
C VAL A 7 -19.87 -1.70 -12.03
N GLN A 8 -19.25 -1.38 -13.18
CA GLN A 8 -18.28 -0.29 -13.26
C GLN A 8 -18.94 1.09 -13.07
N ARG A 9 -20.17 1.29 -13.58
CA ARG A 9 -20.94 2.52 -13.32
C ARG A 9 -21.38 2.68 -11.86
N ALA A 10 -21.80 1.61 -11.19
CA ALA A 10 -22.19 1.66 -9.78
C ALA A 10 -20.97 1.89 -8.87
N ALA A 11 -19.82 1.34 -9.24
CA ALA A 11 -18.54 1.52 -8.57
C ALA A 11 -18.01 2.95 -8.63
N ASP A 12 -17.97 3.51 -9.85
CA ASP A 12 -17.60 4.92 -10.07
C ASP A 12 -18.52 5.84 -9.26
N GLN A 13 -19.81 5.50 -9.18
CA GLN A 13 -20.79 6.34 -8.50
C GLN A 13 -20.56 6.46 -6.98
N ARG A 14 -20.10 5.42 -6.26
CA ARG A 14 -19.87 5.55 -4.81
C ARG A 14 -18.55 6.24 -4.49
N ALA A 15 -17.48 5.91 -5.20
CA ALA A 15 -16.18 6.58 -5.03
C ALA A 15 -16.27 8.08 -5.36
N LEU A 16 -16.97 8.43 -6.45
CA LEU A 16 -17.23 9.83 -6.81
C LEU A 16 -18.19 10.50 -5.83
N ARG A 17 -19.15 9.80 -5.23
CA ARG A 17 -20.06 10.40 -4.23
C ARG A 17 -19.31 10.90 -3.00
N THR A 18 -18.42 10.10 -2.42
CA THR A 18 -17.61 10.55 -1.27
C THR A 18 -16.78 11.78 -1.61
N PHE A 19 -16.08 11.74 -2.73
CA PHE A 19 -15.25 12.87 -3.16
C PHE A 19 -16.08 14.10 -3.49
N ALA A 20 -17.22 13.93 -4.17
CA ALA A 20 -18.14 15.02 -4.49
C ALA A 20 -18.80 15.62 -3.24
N LEU A 21 -19.15 14.81 -2.25
CA LEU A 21 -19.67 15.29 -0.96
C LEU A 21 -18.59 16.09 -0.21
N TRP A 22 -17.35 15.59 -0.19
CA TRP A 22 -16.23 16.31 0.40
C TRP A 22 -15.96 17.64 -0.33
N MET A 23 -15.92 17.63 -1.66
CA MET A 23 -15.72 18.82 -2.49
C MET A 23 -16.86 19.82 -2.34
N GLY A 24 -18.11 19.36 -2.34
CA GLY A 24 -19.28 20.20 -2.12
C GLY A 24 -19.22 20.88 -0.75
N TRP A 25 -18.83 20.13 0.29
CA TRP A 25 -18.66 20.71 1.61
C TRP A 25 -17.45 21.64 1.70
N CYS A 26 -16.35 21.35 1.01
CA CYS A 26 -15.18 22.22 0.91
C CYS A 26 -15.52 23.54 0.24
N ILE A 27 -16.27 23.51 -0.87
CA ILE A 27 -16.75 24.72 -1.56
C ILE A 27 -17.70 25.52 -0.67
N SER A 28 -18.63 24.85 0.01
CA SER A 28 -19.52 25.48 0.99
C SER A 28 -18.72 26.15 2.11
N SER A 29 -17.74 25.44 2.68
CA SER A 29 -16.82 25.95 3.71
C SER A 29 -16.04 27.16 3.23
N LEU A 30 -15.49 27.12 2.02
CA LEU A 30 -14.74 28.22 1.44
C LEU A 30 -15.64 29.44 1.19
N THR A 31 -16.90 29.21 0.80
CA THR A 31 -17.91 30.25 0.62
C THR A 31 -18.27 30.90 1.95
N VAL A 32 -18.53 30.11 2.99
CA VAL A 32 -18.78 30.64 4.35
C VAL A 32 -17.58 31.45 4.83
N PHE A 33 -16.37 30.92 4.64
CA PHE A 33 -15.15 31.63 5.01
C PHE A 33 -14.98 32.94 4.25
N ALA A 34 -15.18 32.94 2.92
CA ALA A 34 -15.11 34.14 2.08
C ALA A 34 -16.19 35.16 2.44
N MET A 35 -17.41 34.72 2.76
CA MET A 35 -18.50 35.59 3.18
C MET A 35 -18.21 36.25 4.54
N LEU A 36 -17.65 35.49 5.47
CA LEU A 36 -17.19 35.99 6.77
C LEU A 36 -16.05 36.99 6.60
N TYR A 37 -15.10 36.70 5.70
CA TYR A 37 -13.96 37.58 5.37
C TYR A 37 -14.39 38.90 4.72
N SER A 38 -15.37 38.86 3.80
CA SER A 38 -15.85 40.02 3.06
C SER A 38 -16.75 40.93 3.90
N LYS A 39 -17.66 40.38 4.71
CA LYS A 39 -18.65 41.20 5.45
C LYS A 39 -18.18 41.68 6.81
N ALA A 40 -17.27 40.97 7.48
CA ALA A 40 -16.89 41.29 8.86
C ALA A 40 -15.56 42.05 9.01
N ASN A 41 -14.95 42.51 7.90
CA ASN A 41 -13.64 43.19 7.88
C ASN A 41 -12.60 42.48 8.77
N VAL A 42 -12.61 41.15 8.69
CA VAL A 42 -11.86 40.23 9.56
C VAL A 42 -10.37 40.52 9.52
N ILE A 43 -9.86 40.98 8.36
CA ILE A 43 -8.45 41.37 8.18
C ILE A 43 -8.03 42.40 9.23
N GLY A 44 -8.85 43.42 9.47
CA GLY A 44 -8.56 44.45 10.46
C GLY A 44 -8.51 43.92 11.88
N PHE A 45 -9.31 42.90 12.21
CA PHE A 45 -9.30 42.28 13.54
C PHE A 45 -8.18 41.24 13.71
N VAL A 46 -7.90 40.43 12.67
CA VAL A 46 -6.83 39.43 12.69
C VAL A 46 -5.44 40.06 12.71
N GLN A 47 -5.26 41.20 12.01
CA GLN A 47 -3.99 41.94 12.03
C GLN A 47 -3.76 42.68 13.34
N ASN A 48 -4.83 43.11 14.01
CA ASN A 48 -4.77 43.81 15.30
C ASN A 48 -4.91 42.88 16.53
N ASP A 49 -5.01 41.56 16.32
CA ASP A 49 -5.13 40.60 17.42
C ASP A 49 -3.77 40.39 18.12
N SER A 50 -3.59 41.06 19.25
CA SER A 50 -2.40 40.96 20.09
C SER A 50 -2.21 39.58 20.72
N THR A 51 -3.28 38.78 20.84
CA THR A 51 -3.26 37.49 21.56
C THR A 51 -2.62 36.36 20.76
N ARG A 52 -2.47 36.53 19.43
CA ARG A 52 -1.98 35.51 18.48
C ARG A 52 -2.79 34.21 18.43
N ILE A 53 -3.89 34.09 19.17
CA ILE A 53 -4.71 32.87 19.23
C ILE A 53 -5.42 32.63 17.92
N THR A 54 -5.91 33.68 17.27
CA THR A 54 -6.58 33.57 15.98
C THR A 54 -5.68 32.97 14.90
N TRP A 55 -4.38 33.28 14.93
CA TRP A 55 -3.38 32.66 14.03
C TRP A 55 -3.17 31.17 14.33
N ILE A 56 -3.18 30.77 15.59
CA ILE A 56 -3.10 29.36 15.99
C ILE A 56 -4.34 28.60 15.51
N ILE A 57 -5.54 29.17 15.69
CA ILE A 57 -6.80 28.58 15.23
C ILE A 57 -6.77 28.42 13.70
N LEU A 58 -6.36 29.45 12.96
CA LEU A 58 -6.26 29.39 11.50
C LEU A 58 -5.22 28.36 11.03
N GLY A 59 -4.05 28.31 11.66
CA GLY A 59 -3.01 27.32 11.32
C GLY A 59 -3.48 25.88 11.57
N MET A 60 -4.15 25.64 12.71
CA MET A 60 -4.74 24.34 13.04
C MET A 60 -5.85 23.96 12.06
N PHE A 61 -6.67 24.92 11.63
CA PHE A 61 -7.70 24.71 10.62
C PHE A 61 -7.11 24.29 9.28
N VAL A 62 -6.12 25.03 8.77
CA VAL A 62 -5.45 24.71 7.50
C VAL A 62 -4.81 23.32 7.55
N LEU A 63 -4.16 22.98 8.67
CA LEU A 63 -3.62 21.64 8.90
C LEU A 63 -4.72 20.58 8.87
N GLY A 64 -5.83 20.79 9.58
CA GLY A 64 -6.96 19.87 9.61
C GLY A 64 -7.59 19.65 8.23
N VAL A 65 -7.75 20.72 7.45
CA VAL A 65 -8.24 20.65 6.06
C VAL A 65 -7.25 19.89 5.17
N ALA A 66 -5.94 20.15 5.29
CA ALA A 66 -4.92 19.46 4.51
C ALA A 66 -4.87 17.95 4.81
N VAL A 67 -4.94 17.57 6.10
CA VAL A 67 -5.00 16.17 6.53
C VAL A 67 -6.27 15.51 6.01
N SER A 68 -7.43 16.16 6.15
CA SER A 68 -8.70 15.65 5.63
C SER A 68 -8.68 15.47 4.12
N PHE A 69 -8.13 16.43 3.38
CA PHE A 69 -8.01 16.35 1.92
C PHE A 69 -7.12 15.18 1.50
N MET A 70 -5.94 15.03 2.13
CA MET A 70 -5.05 13.91 1.85
C MET A 70 -5.74 12.56 2.16
N GLN A 71 -6.51 12.51 3.24
CA GLN A 71 -7.27 11.33 3.63
C GLN A 71 -8.37 11.00 2.61
N ALA A 72 -9.14 11.99 2.17
CA ALA A 72 -10.18 11.84 1.16
C ALA A 72 -9.60 11.34 -0.17
N MET A 73 -8.51 11.94 -0.64
CA MET A 73 -7.79 11.51 -1.86
C MET A 73 -7.30 10.06 -1.76
N ARG A 74 -6.70 9.69 -0.62
CA ARG A 74 -6.27 8.30 -0.38
C ARG A 74 -7.46 7.34 -0.40
N MET A 75 -8.57 7.68 0.26
CA MET A 75 -9.78 6.85 0.25
C MET A 75 -10.35 6.68 -1.15
N THR A 76 -10.44 7.74 -1.94
CA THR A 76 -10.91 7.64 -3.33
C THR A 76 -10.03 6.69 -4.15
N ALA A 77 -8.71 6.72 -3.95
CA ALA A 77 -7.79 5.78 -4.60
C ALA A 77 -7.99 4.32 -4.12
N GLU A 78 -8.22 4.10 -2.82
CA GLU A 78 -8.51 2.77 -2.27
C GLU A 78 -9.84 2.21 -2.79
N TRP A 79 -10.88 3.05 -2.91
CA TRP A 79 -12.17 2.65 -3.49
C TRP A 79 -12.03 2.12 -4.92
N PHE A 80 -11.28 2.81 -5.79
CA PHE A 80 -11.03 2.32 -7.16
C PHE A 80 -10.32 0.96 -7.18
N ARG A 81 -9.39 0.72 -6.24
CA ARG A 81 -8.70 -0.57 -6.13
C ARG A 81 -9.60 -1.66 -5.59
N ALA A 82 -10.38 -1.38 -4.55
CA ALA A 82 -11.34 -2.31 -3.98
C ALA A 82 -12.33 -2.82 -5.03
N TYR A 83 -12.84 -1.94 -5.89
CA TYR A 83 -13.71 -2.36 -6.98
C TYR A 83 -13.01 -3.22 -8.03
N LYS A 84 -11.75 -2.90 -8.35
CA LYS A 84 -10.96 -3.73 -9.25
C LYS A 84 -10.76 -5.13 -8.67
N ILE A 85 -10.51 -5.22 -7.36
CA ILE A 85 -10.31 -6.47 -6.63
C ILE A 85 -11.62 -7.26 -6.54
N GLU A 86 -12.74 -6.62 -6.18
CA GLU A 86 -14.07 -7.23 -6.20
C GLU A 86 -14.37 -7.87 -7.56
N ALA A 87 -14.14 -7.15 -8.66
CA ALA A 87 -14.35 -7.67 -10.01
C ALA A 87 -13.41 -8.84 -10.39
N MET A 88 -12.24 -8.95 -9.76
CA MET A 88 -11.32 -10.09 -9.93
C MET A 88 -11.75 -11.28 -9.09
N VAL A 89 -12.09 -11.06 -7.81
CA VAL A 89 -12.58 -12.08 -6.88
C VAL A 89 -13.87 -12.72 -7.41
N MET A 90 -14.83 -11.91 -7.90
CA MET A 90 -16.07 -12.43 -8.50
C MET A 90 -15.84 -13.35 -9.71
N LYS A 91 -14.73 -13.21 -10.45
CA LYS A 91 -14.49 -13.98 -11.69
C LYS A 91 -13.59 -15.18 -11.50
N LYS A 92 -12.65 -15.11 -10.56
CA LYS A 92 -11.56 -16.10 -10.44
C LYS A 92 -11.34 -16.57 -8.99
N GLY A 93 -12.21 -16.19 -8.06
CA GLY A 93 -12.02 -16.46 -6.63
C GLY A 93 -10.76 -15.80 -6.08
N LEU A 94 -10.28 -16.28 -4.93
CA LEU A 94 -9.10 -15.72 -4.27
C LEU A 94 -7.80 -15.93 -5.07
N ALA A 95 -7.70 -17.04 -5.80
CA ALA A 95 -6.51 -17.44 -6.56
C ALA A 95 -6.21 -16.53 -7.77
N GLY A 96 -7.21 -15.79 -8.26
CA GLY A 96 -7.05 -14.90 -9.43
C GLY A 96 -6.49 -13.52 -9.13
N VAL A 97 -6.37 -13.14 -7.86
CA VAL A 97 -5.91 -11.80 -7.48
C VAL A 97 -4.38 -11.77 -7.46
N THR A 98 -3.80 -11.18 -8.51
CA THR A 98 -2.36 -10.91 -8.58
C THR A 98 -2.09 -9.52 -8.01
N LEU A 99 -1.58 -9.48 -6.78
CA LEU A 99 -1.26 -8.23 -6.10
C LEU A 99 0.09 -7.70 -6.59
N ARG A 100 0.08 -6.49 -7.16
CA ARG A 100 1.30 -5.74 -7.51
C ARG A 100 1.47 -4.58 -6.51
N GLY A 101 2.17 -4.87 -5.41
CA GLY A 101 2.74 -3.86 -4.51
C GLY A 101 1.86 -3.48 -3.31
N GLY A 102 2.29 -3.84 -2.09
CA GLY A 102 1.61 -3.63 -0.80
C GLY A 102 1.58 -2.19 -0.28
N ARG A 103 1.36 -1.21 -1.16
CA ARG A 103 1.30 0.21 -0.78
C ARG A 103 -0.11 0.66 -0.35
N HIS A 104 -1.14 -0.14 -0.66
CA HIS A 104 -2.55 0.19 -0.44
C HIS A 104 -3.17 -0.72 0.61
N ILE A 105 -4.14 -0.19 1.35
CA ILE A 105 -4.77 -0.89 2.48
C ILE A 105 -5.51 -2.13 1.97
N VAL A 106 -6.24 -1.97 0.87
CA VAL A 106 -7.00 -3.06 0.29
C VAL A 106 -6.08 -4.18 -0.20
N ASP A 107 -4.94 -3.84 -0.84
CA ASP A 107 -3.97 -4.83 -1.30
C ASP A 107 -3.37 -5.61 -0.13
N ARG A 108 -3.01 -4.93 0.97
CA ARG A 108 -2.48 -5.60 2.18
C ARG A 108 -3.52 -6.49 2.85
N PHE A 109 -4.77 -6.04 2.92
CA PHE A 109 -5.86 -6.83 3.44
C PHE A 109 -6.06 -8.11 2.61
N THR A 110 -6.08 -8.00 1.28
CA THR A 110 -6.18 -9.17 0.39
C THR A 110 -4.99 -10.12 0.54
N ASP A 111 -3.77 -9.58 0.69
CA ASP A 111 -2.55 -10.37 0.87
C ASP A 111 -2.53 -11.13 2.20
N ALA A 112 -2.94 -10.45 3.27
CA ALA A 112 -3.09 -11.06 4.59
C ALA A 112 -4.14 -12.18 4.56
N LEU A 113 -5.28 -11.92 3.94
CA LEU A 113 -6.37 -12.90 3.79
C LEU A 113 -5.91 -14.13 2.99
N ARG A 114 -5.16 -13.91 1.90
CA ARG A 114 -4.54 -14.98 1.11
C ARG A 114 -3.50 -15.77 1.92
N THR A 115 -2.64 -15.10 2.67
CA THR A 115 -1.59 -15.75 3.47
C THR A 115 -2.21 -16.64 4.57
N ILE A 116 -3.28 -16.18 5.22
CA ILE A 116 -3.97 -16.97 6.25
C ILE A 116 -4.72 -18.14 5.60
N ALA A 117 -5.34 -17.91 4.45
CA ALA A 117 -5.96 -18.97 3.66
C ALA A 117 -4.90 -20.03 3.28
N GLU A 118 -3.79 -19.68 2.63
CA GLU A 118 -2.74 -20.62 2.22
C GLU A 118 -2.14 -21.45 3.38
N ARG A 119 -2.20 -20.93 4.63
CA ARG A 119 -1.72 -21.63 5.83
C ARG A 119 -2.79 -22.46 6.55
N ASN A 120 -3.96 -22.67 5.96
CA ASN A 120 -5.12 -23.36 6.56
C ASN A 120 -5.53 -22.77 7.93
N GLY A 121 -5.34 -21.47 8.12
CA GLY A 121 -5.84 -20.77 9.30
C GLY A 121 -7.35 -20.54 9.22
N ARG A 122 -8.02 -20.49 10.38
CA ARG A 122 -9.37 -19.92 10.46
C ARG A 122 -9.28 -18.43 10.20
N VAL A 123 -9.84 -17.97 9.08
CA VAL A 123 -9.85 -16.55 8.74
C VAL A 123 -11.06 -15.90 9.40
N ASP A 124 -10.79 -15.03 10.37
CA ASP A 124 -11.78 -14.05 10.82
C ASP A 124 -11.66 -12.79 9.97
N VAL A 125 -12.52 -12.69 8.95
CA VAL A 125 -12.52 -11.59 7.98
C VAL A 125 -12.83 -10.26 8.67
N GLU A 126 -13.73 -10.26 9.66
CA GLU A 126 -14.15 -9.04 10.36
C GLU A 126 -12.99 -8.46 11.17
N SER A 127 -12.34 -9.29 11.98
CA SER A 127 -11.18 -8.86 12.78
C SER A 127 -10.02 -8.37 11.92
N LEU A 128 -9.76 -9.02 10.79
CA LEU A 128 -8.66 -8.63 9.90
C LEU A 128 -8.93 -7.29 9.21
N VAL A 129 -10.18 -7.03 8.80
CA VAL A 129 -10.55 -5.72 8.22
C VAL A 129 -10.39 -4.62 9.28
N ASP A 130 -10.87 -4.85 10.50
CA ASP A 130 -10.74 -3.87 11.59
C ASP A 130 -9.28 -3.48 11.85
N VAL A 131 -8.38 -4.47 11.90
CA VAL A 131 -6.94 -4.23 12.14
C VAL A 131 -6.31 -3.41 11.02
N GLU A 132 -6.57 -3.76 9.75
CA GLU A 132 -5.97 -3.07 8.60
C GLU A 132 -6.53 -1.64 8.40
N PHE A 133 -7.82 -1.44 8.70
CA PHE A 133 -8.48 -0.13 8.56
C PHE A 133 -8.30 0.78 9.78
N SER A 134 -7.81 0.24 10.91
CA SER A 134 -7.57 0.98 12.17
C SER A 134 -6.71 2.23 12.00
N ALA A 135 -5.70 2.21 11.11
CA ALA A 135 -4.83 3.37 10.85
C ALA A 135 -5.60 4.52 10.20
N GLN A 136 -6.55 4.19 9.33
CA GLN A 136 -7.36 5.17 8.63
C GLN A 136 -8.46 5.77 9.52
N HIS A 137 -9.07 4.93 10.37
CA HIS A 137 -10.01 5.40 11.38
C HIS A 137 -9.33 6.36 12.37
N ARG A 138 -8.11 6.04 12.83
CA ARG A 138 -7.30 6.95 13.68
C ARG A 138 -7.04 8.32 13.03
N THR A 139 -6.79 8.35 11.73
CA THR A 139 -6.59 9.61 11.00
C THR A 139 -7.89 10.43 10.95
N SER A 140 -9.03 9.76 10.71
CA SER A 140 -10.35 10.41 10.72
C SER A 140 -10.67 11.02 12.09
N GLN A 141 -10.44 10.24 13.16
CA GLN A 141 -10.61 10.67 14.54
C GLN A 141 -9.69 11.83 14.89
N PHE A 142 -8.45 11.84 14.41
CA PHE A 142 -7.50 12.93 14.64
C PHE A 142 -8.03 14.28 14.09
N VAL A 143 -8.62 14.30 12.90
CA VAL A 143 -9.27 15.51 12.36
C VAL A 143 -10.43 15.97 13.26
N GLY A 144 -11.21 15.03 13.79
CA GLY A 144 -12.28 15.33 14.76
C GLY A 144 -11.74 15.90 16.09
N LEU A 145 -10.61 15.38 16.57
CA LEU A 145 -9.93 15.89 17.77
C LEU A 145 -9.40 17.31 17.57
N LEU A 146 -8.83 17.62 16.40
CA LEU A 146 -8.44 19.00 16.05
C LEU A 146 -9.64 19.94 16.10
N GLY A 147 -10.81 19.50 15.61
CA GLY A 147 -12.05 20.26 15.72
C GLY A 147 -12.44 20.58 17.17
N ASN A 148 -12.35 19.60 18.07
CA ASN A 148 -12.64 19.82 19.50
C ASN A 148 -11.62 20.75 20.16
N LEU A 149 -10.33 20.63 19.84
CA LEU A 149 -9.28 21.51 20.35
C LEU A 149 -9.46 22.96 19.88
N MET A 150 -9.93 23.17 18.65
CA MET A 150 -10.23 24.52 18.16
C MET A 150 -11.38 25.19 18.93
N ILE A 151 -12.39 24.42 19.37
CA ILE A 151 -13.46 24.94 20.22
C ILE A 151 -12.88 25.39 21.58
N THR A 152 -12.02 24.57 22.19
CA THR A 152 -11.41 24.93 23.48
C THR A 152 -10.45 26.13 23.35
N LEU A 153 -9.71 26.23 22.24
CA LEU A 153 -8.95 27.43 21.89
C LEU A 153 -9.83 28.66 21.73
N GLY A 154 -11.01 28.52 21.11
CA GLY A 154 -12.01 29.58 21.03
C GLY A 154 -12.52 30.03 22.40
N LEU A 155 -12.68 29.09 23.35
CA LEU A 155 -13.05 29.38 24.74
C LEU A 155 -11.91 30.11 25.50
N ILE A 156 -10.66 29.70 25.29
CA ILE A 156 -9.49 30.38 25.84
C ILE A 156 -9.40 31.82 25.30
N GLY A 157 -9.71 32.01 24.01
CA GLY A 157 -9.80 33.33 23.38
C GLY A 157 -10.81 34.25 24.06
N THR A 158 -11.99 33.72 24.44
CA THR A 158 -12.97 34.48 25.25
C THR A 158 -12.43 34.92 26.60
N VAL A 159 -11.75 34.02 27.33
CA VAL A 159 -11.19 34.36 28.65
C VAL A 159 -10.19 35.50 28.52
N LEU A 160 -9.29 35.43 27.53
CA LEU A 160 -8.30 36.48 27.30
C LEU A 160 -8.92 37.78 26.81
N GLY A 161 -9.92 37.72 25.92
CA GLY A 161 -10.64 38.92 25.49
C GLY A 161 -11.39 39.59 26.65
N MET A 162 -11.99 38.82 27.56
CA MET A 162 -12.56 39.35 28.80
C MET A 162 -11.50 39.97 29.72
N THR A 163 -10.32 39.37 29.85
CA THR A 163 -9.21 39.96 30.61
C THR A 163 -8.77 41.31 30.02
N ILE A 164 -8.62 41.40 28.69
CA ILE A 164 -8.32 42.68 28.01
C ILE A 164 -9.43 43.69 28.25
N THR A 165 -10.69 43.24 28.20
CA THR A 165 -11.86 44.09 28.44
C THR A 165 -11.83 44.70 29.83
N MET A 166 -11.58 43.87 30.84
CA MET A 166 -11.51 44.28 32.24
C MET A 166 -10.34 45.24 32.49
N ASN A 167 -9.16 44.95 31.92
CA ASN A 167 -7.99 45.82 32.04
C ASN A 167 -8.22 47.18 31.38
N GLY A 168 -8.85 47.22 30.20
CA GLY A 168 -9.21 48.46 29.52
C GLY A 168 -10.21 49.30 30.34
N LEU A 169 -11.21 48.64 30.93
CA LEU A 169 -12.20 49.32 31.78
C LEU A 169 -11.57 49.84 33.07
N HIS A 170 -10.67 49.09 33.72
CA HIS A 170 -9.93 49.58 34.88
C HIS A 170 -9.05 50.79 34.54
N GLY A 171 -8.39 50.78 33.38
CA GLY A 171 -7.64 51.94 32.88
C GLY A 171 -8.53 53.17 32.64
N ALA A 172 -9.70 52.97 32.03
CA ALA A 172 -10.69 54.01 31.82
C ALA A 172 -11.21 54.59 33.14
N LEU A 173 -11.52 53.74 34.12
CA LEU A 173 -11.99 54.16 35.45
C LEU A 173 -10.92 54.94 36.22
N GLY A 174 -9.64 54.56 36.10
CA GLY A 174 -8.54 55.30 36.71
C GLY A 174 -8.30 56.68 36.09
N ALA A 175 -8.69 56.88 34.83
CA ALA A 175 -8.56 58.15 34.11
C ALA A 175 -9.79 59.08 34.27
N LEU A 176 -10.88 58.61 34.87
CA LEU A 176 -12.09 59.40 35.10
C LEU A 176 -11.78 60.65 35.92
N GLY A 177 -12.03 61.82 35.33
CA GLY A 177 -11.82 63.13 35.96
C GLY A 177 -10.40 63.68 35.86
N ILE A 178 -9.45 62.96 35.26
CA ILE A 178 -8.05 63.40 35.09
C ILE A 178 -7.75 63.72 33.63
N ASP A 179 -8.01 62.77 32.72
CA ASP A 179 -7.67 62.91 31.31
C ASP A 179 -8.70 62.21 30.41
N GLN A 180 -9.40 63.00 29.59
CA GLN A 180 -10.42 62.53 28.67
C GLN A 180 -9.83 61.65 27.56
N SER A 181 -8.57 61.86 27.19
CA SER A 181 -7.92 61.06 26.14
C SER A 181 -7.63 59.64 26.61
N LEU A 182 -7.13 59.47 27.84
CA LEU A 182 -6.88 58.16 28.46
C LEU A 182 -8.18 57.41 28.75
N LEU A 183 -9.26 58.12 29.09
CA LEU A 183 -10.58 57.53 29.25
C LEU A 183 -11.07 56.87 27.95
N VAL A 184 -10.98 57.60 26.83
CA VAL A 184 -11.40 57.09 25.51
C VAL A 184 -10.53 55.90 25.08
N ASP A 185 -9.24 55.92 25.38
CA ASP A 185 -8.32 54.84 25.02
C ASP A 185 -8.57 53.55 25.83
N GLY A 186 -8.84 53.69 27.14
CA GLY A 186 -9.27 52.57 27.99
C GLY A 186 -10.58 51.94 27.51
N LEU A 187 -11.56 52.76 27.11
CA LEU A 187 -12.82 52.29 26.54
C LEU A 187 -12.63 51.58 25.19
N ARG A 188 -11.77 52.11 24.30
CA ARG A 188 -11.43 51.44 23.02
C ARG A 188 -10.75 50.11 23.25
N THR A 189 -9.82 50.04 24.20
CA THR A 189 -9.16 48.79 24.61
C THR A 189 -10.18 47.79 25.14
N ALA A 190 -11.13 48.26 25.95
CA ALA A 190 -12.17 47.40 26.47
C ALA A 190 -13.07 46.82 25.37
N MET A 191 -13.50 47.66 24.43
CA MET A 191 -14.30 47.25 23.26
C MET A 191 -13.54 46.28 22.34
N ASN A 192 -12.23 46.49 22.15
CA ASN A 192 -11.38 45.59 21.37
C ASN A 192 -11.26 44.21 22.04
N GLY A 193 -11.09 44.16 23.37
CA GLY A 193 -11.07 42.91 24.13
C GLY A 193 -12.35 42.09 23.94
N MET A 194 -13.50 42.76 23.95
CA MET A 194 -14.79 42.13 23.71
C MET A 194 -14.90 41.58 22.27
N GLY A 195 -14.44 42.35 21.28
CA GLY A 195 -14.40 41.91 19.87
C GLY A 195 -13.53 40.67 19.66
N VAL A 196 -12.34 40.62 20.27
CA VAL A 196 -11.43 39.46 20.22
C VAL A 196 -12.10 38.23 20.85
N ALA A 197 -12.77 38.39 22.00
CA ALA A 197 -13.49 37.29 22.65
C ALA A 197 -14.56 36.70 21.72
N PHE A 198 -15.45 37.54 21.16
CA PHE A 198 -16.51 37.05 20.29
C PHE A 198 -15.97 36.40 19.01
N TYR A 199 -14.98 37.01 18.37
CA TYR A 199 -14.46 36.52 17.11
C TYR A 199 -13.70 35.19 17.27
N THR A 200 -12.86 35.07 18.30
CA THR A 200 -12.10 33.83 18.56
C THR A 200 -13.01 32.64 18.85
N THR A 201 -14.08 32.84 19.63
CA THR A 201 -15.09 31.80 19.88
C THR A 201 -15.90 31.45 18.63
N LEU A 202 -16.34 32.44 17.86
CA LEU A 202 -17.05 32.19 16.60
C LEU A 202 -16.17 31.41 15.62
N MET A 203 -14.91 31.81 15.46
CA MET A 203 -13.97 31.12 14.58
C MET A 203 -13.69 29.69 15.05
N GLY A 204 -13.43 29.48 16.34
CA GLY A 204 -13.20 28.13 16.90
C GLY A 204 -14.41 27.20 16.74
N SER A 205 -15.61 27.71 17.01
CA SER A 205 -16.86 26.92 16.91
C SER A 205 -17.26 26.61 15.46
N VAL A 206 -17.16 27.57 14.53
CA VAL A 206 -17.52 27.35 13.13
C VAL A 206 -16.46 26.51 12.40
N LEU A 207 -15.18 26.90 12.49
CA LEU A 207 -14.10 26.21 11.78
C LEU A 207 -13.81 24.83 12.39
N GLY A 208 -13.75 24.74 13.72
CA GLY A 208 -13.48 23.48 14.41
C GLY A 208 -14.73 22.63 14.59
N GLY A 209 -15.78 23.20 15.19
CA GLY A 209 -16.96 22.47 15.62
C GLY A 209 -17.89 22.04 14.49
N VAL A 210 -18.01 22.83 13.42
CA VAL A 210 -18.87 22.49 12.28
C VAL A 210 -18.02 21.92 11.14
N LEU A 211 -17.05 22.68 10.63
CA LEU A 211 -16.37 22.33 9.38
C LEU A 211 -15.49 21.09 9.50
N LEU A 212 -14.49 21.09 10.39
CA LEU A 212 -13.62 19.92 10.59
C LEU A 212 -14.40 18.68 11.06
N ARG A 213 -15.45 18.86 11.86
CA ARG A 213 -16.29 17.77 12.34
C ARG A 213 -17.04 17.08 11.21
N VAL A 214 -17.62 17.84 10.28
CA VAL A 214 -18.27 17.27 9.09
C VAL A 214 -17.25 16.59 8.19
N PHE A 215 -16.05 17.16 8.01
CA PHE A 215 -14.99 16.51 7.24
C PHE A 215 -14.59 15.14 7.82
N SER A 216 -14.37 15.09 9.14
CA SER A 216 -14.10 13.84 9.86
C SER A 216 -15.23 12.83 9.70
N TRP A 217 -16.49 13.27 9.78
CA TRP A 217 -17.65 12.40 9.57
C TRP A 217 -17.73 11.84 8.14
N ILE A 218 -17.49 12.67 7.11
CA ILE A 218 -17.51 12.24 5.70
C ILE A 218 -16.42 11.19 5.45
N THR A 219 -15.20 11.42 5.96
CA THR A 219 -14.10 10.48 5.81
C THR A 219 -14.38 9.18 6.55
N ASP A 220 -14.96 9.24 7.75
CA ASP A 220 -15.28 8.05 8.54
C ASP A 220 -16.37 7.19 7.90
N ALA A 221 -17.46 7.83 7.42
CA ALA A 221 -18.50 7.14 6.66
C ALA A 221 -17.95 6.44 5.41
N SER A 222 -16.93 7.02 4.79
CA SER A 222 -16.29 6.46 3.59
C SER A 222 -15.36 5.29 3.88
N VAL A 223 -14.70 5.31 5.05
CA VAL A 223 -13.91 4.18 5.57
C VAL A 223 -14.83 3.00 5.87
N ASN A 224 -15.91 3.24 6.63
CA ASN A 224 -16.88 2.20 7.00
C ASN A 224 -17.56 1.59 5.76
N GLY A 225 -17.88 2.41 4.75
CA GLY A 225 -18.44 1.91 3.49
C GLY A 225 -17.46 1.04 2.69
N LEU A 226 -16.16 1.33 2.76
CA LEU A 226 -15.13 0.52 2.09
C LEU A 226 -14.93 -0.81 2.82
N GLN A 227 -14.97 -0.79 4.15
CA GLN A 227 -14.95 -1.98 5.01
C GLN A 227 -16.14 -2.90 4.73
N ASP A 228 -17.38 -2.37 4.70
CA ASP A 228 -18.57 -3.18 4.36
C ASP A 228 -18.45 -3.83 2.97
N LEU A 229 -17.93 -3.09 1.99
CA LEU A 229 -17.71 -3.64 0.65
C LEU A 229 -16.70 -4.78 0.67
N MET A 230 -15.60 -4.62 1.39
CA MET A 230 -14.58 -5.67 1.52
C MET A 230 -15.15 -6.90 2.21
N ILE A 231 -15.74 -6.75 3.40
CA ILE A 231 -16.35 -7.85 4.15
C ILE A 231 -17.36 -8.59 3.27
N ARG A 232 -18.29 -7.86 2.63
CA ARG A 232 -19.29 -8.44 1.72
C ARG A 232 -18.64 -9.18 0.56
N THR A 233 -17.63 -8.60 -0.07
CA THR A 233 -16.95 -9.23 -1.22
C THR A 233 -16.33 -10.56 -0.83
N TYR A 234 -15.62 -10.61 0.29
CA TYR A 234 -14.92 -11.83 0.72
C TYR A 234 -15.85 -12.85 1.37
N LEU A 235 -16.84 -12.44 2.16
CA LEU A 235 -17.81 -13.37 2.70
C LEU A 235 -18.74 -13.96 1.63
N VAL A 236 -19.11 -13.20 0.59
CA VAL A 236 -20.02 -13.72 -0.45
C VAL A 236 -19.26 -14.49 -1.52
N TYR A 237 -18.16 -13.95 -2.03
CA TYR A 237 -17.48 -14.52 -3.19
C TYR A 237 -16.26 -15.38 -2.84
N ALA A 238 -15.73 -15.26 -1.63
CA ALA A 238 -14.61 -16.09 -1.17
C ALA A 238 -14.97 -17.02 -0.01
N ALA A 239 -16.24 -17.10 0.44
CA ALA A 239 -16.65 -18.04 1.50
C ALA A 239 -16.20 -19.48 1.22
N ALA A 240 -16.37 -19.96 -0.02
CA ALA A 240 -15.94 -21.30 -0.40
C ALA A 240 -14.41 -21.51 -0.35
N ASP A 241 -13.62 -20.43 -0.49
CA ASP A 241 -12.16 -20.46 -0.35
C ASP A 241 -11.73 -20.24 1.11
N LEU A 242 -12.58 -19.65 1.95
CA LEU A 242 -12.31 -19.26 3.34
C LEU A 242 -12.73 -20.33 4.36
N GLU A 243 -13.77 -21.10 4.06
CA GLU A 243 -14.24 -22.19 4.90
C GLU A 243 -13.37 -23.44 4.66
N PRO A 244 -12.79 -24.07 5.70
CA PRO A 244 -12.05 -25.31 5.55
C PRO A 244 -13.05 -26.42 5.19
N SER A 245 -13.13 -26.75 3.90
CA SER A 245 -14.00 -27.79 3.35
C SER A 245 -13.16 -28.77 2.54
N ASP A 246 -13.52 -30.05 2.55
CA ASP A 246 -12.86 -31.12 1.78
C ASP A 246 -12.78 -30.77 0.27
N ASP A 247 -13.71 -29.98 -0.23
CA ASP A 247 -13.74 -29.44 -1.59
C ASP A 247 -12.56 -28.50 -1.89
N ARG A 248 -12.08 -27.76 -0.89
CA ARG A 248 -10.93 -26.87 -0.99
C ARG A 248 -9.63 -27.65 -1.04
N ASP A 249 -9.51 -28.70 -0.22
CA ASP A 249 -8.36 -29.61 -0.26
C ASP A 249 -8.31 -30.36 -1.59
N LEU A 250 -9.46 -30.79 -2.13
CA LEU A 250 -9.56 -31.37 -3.47
C LEU A 250 -9.09 -30.40 -4.56
N ARG A 251 -9.49 -29.12 -4.53
CA ARG A 251 -9.03 -28.12 -5.50
C ARG A 251 -7.54 -27.79 -5.36
N ALA A 252 -7.03 -27.75 -4.13
CA ALA A 252 -5.60 -27.57 -3.87
C ALA A 252 -4.78 -28.77 -4.38
N LEU A 253 -5.32 -29.99 -4.21
CA LEU A 253 -4.75 -31.22 -4.75
C LEU A 253 -4.76 -31.19 -6.28
N ASP A 254 -5.86 -30.80 -6.91
CA ASP A 254 -6.00 -30.76 -8.38
C ASP A 254 -5.05 -29.74 -9.02
N ALA A 255 -4.87 -28.58 -8.38
CA ALA A 255 -3.86 -27.60 -8.77
C ALA A 255 -2.42 -28.14 -8.63
N SER A 256 -2.17 -28.92 -7.58
CA SER A 256 -0.87 -29.57 -7.34
C SER A 256 -0.59 -30.68 -8.36
N VAL A 257 -1.60 -31.48 -8.70
CA VAL A 257 -1.55 -32.52 -9.75
C VAL A 257 -1.32 -31.89 -11.12
N GLY A 258 -1.99 -30.78 -11.42
CA GLY A 258 -1.75 -30.00 -12.64
C GLY A 258 -0.31 -29.49 -12.76
N GLN A 259 0.26 -28.93 -11.68
CA GLN A 259 1.68 -28.56 -11.64
C GLN A 259 2.61 -29.77 -11.80
N LEU A 260 2.28 -30.90 -11.20
CA LEU A 260 3.08 -32.12 -11.29
C LEU A 260 3.09 -32.66 -12.73
N SER A 261 1.95 -32.64 -13.40
CA SER A 261 1.80 -33.02 -14.81
C SER A 261 2.67 -32.11 -15.72
N GLN A 262 2.60 -30.79 -15.51
CA GLN A 262 3.42 -29.84 -16.27
C GLN A 262 4.92 -30.05 -16.02
N ARG A 263 5.33 -30.34 -14.77
CA ARG A 263 6.73 -30.68 -14.44
C ARG A 263 7.17 -31.99 -15.08
N MET A 264 6.30 -33.00 -15.14
CA MET A 264 6.57 -34.26 -15.83
C MET A 264 6.73 -34.05 -17.34
N GLU A 265 5.92 -33.20 -17.95
CA GLU A 265 6.03 -32.87 -19.38
C GLU A 265 7.35 -32.16 -19.70
N LEU A 266 7.75 -31.19 -18.87
CA LEU A 266 9.05 -30.53 -18.99
C LEU A 266 10.22 -31.51 -18.78
N LEU A 267 10.10 -32.41 -17.80
CA LEU A 267 11.10 -33.45 -17.57
C LEU A 267 11.20 -34.41 -18.77
N HIS A 268 10.07 -34.77 -19.37
CA HIS A 268 10.03 -35.62 -20.56
C HIS A 268 10.71 -34.95 -21.75
N LEU A 269 10.41 -33.68 -22.00
CA LEU A 269 11.08 -32.86 -23.02
C LEU A 269 12.59 -32.77 -22.77
N ALA A 270 13.00 -32.52 -21.53
CA ALA A 270 14.41 -32.45 -21.15
C ALA A 270 15.12 -33.79 -21.35
N MET A 271 14.49 -34.92 -20.98
CA MET A 271 15.04 -36.25 -21.23
C MET A 271 15.14 -36.58 -22.72
N GLN A 272 14.16 -36.18 -23.52
CA GLN A 272 14.19 -36.40 -24.96
C GLN A 272 15.29 -35.57 -25.64
N ALA A 273 15.48 -34.32 -25.20
CA ALA A 273 16.60 -33.48 -25.64
C ALA A 273 17.95 -34.09 -25.22
N SER A 274 18.10 -34.51 -23.96
CA SER A 274 19.29 -35.20 -23.45
C SER A 274 19.61 -36.47 -24.25
N ARG A 275 18.58 -37.26 -24.61
CA ARG A 275 18.75 -38.46 -25.43
C ARG A 275 19.25 -38.14 -26.84
N LYS A 276 18.77 -37.03 -27.43
CA LYS A 276 19.22 -36.55 -28.75
C LYS A 276 20.68 -36.12 -28.70
N GLU A 277 21.07 -35.35 -27.69
CA GLU A 277 22.47 -34.94 -27.46
C GLU A 277 23.38 -36.14 -27.22
N MET A 278 22.94 -37.15 -26.44
CA MET A 278 23.72 -38.37 -26.23
C MET A 278 23.90 -39.21 -27.52
N ILE A 279 22.93 -39.19 -28.44
CA ILE A 279 23.09 -39.80 -29.76
C ILE A 279 24.12 -39.03 -30.58
N GLY A 280 24.05 -37.69 -30.59
CA GLY A 280 25.04 -36.85 -31.26
C GLY A 280 26.46 -37.07 -30.73
N LEU A 281 26.61 -37.11 -29.41
CA LEU A 281 27.91 -37.35 -28.75
C LEU A 281 28.44 -38.76 -29.03
N ARG A 282 27.56 -39.76 -29.15
CA ARG A 282 27.94 -41.12 -29.55
C ARG A 282 28.40 -41.18 -31.01
N GLU A 283 27.74 -40.45 -31.90
CA GLU A 283 28.16 -40.36 -33.31
C GLU A 283 29.51 -39.65 -33.43
N GLU A 284 29.70 -38.53 -32.73
CA GLU A 284 30.96 -37.76 -32.71
C GLU A 284 32.11 -38.58 -32.12
N ALA A 285 31.88 -39.30 -31.02
CA ALA A 285 32.87 -40.23 -30.46
C ALA A 285 33.20 -41.38 -31.44
N GLY A 286 32.22 -41.84 -32.22
CA GLY A 286 32.41 -42.83 -33.28
C GLY A 286 33.28 -42.31 -34.42
N LEU A 287 33.05 -41.07 -34.85
CA LEU A 287 33.87 -40.39 -35.86
C LEU A 287 35.31 -40.19 -35.37
N MET A 288 35.50 -39.68 -34.16
CA MET A 288 36.83 -39.53 -33.56
C MET A 288 37.56 -40.87 -33.47
N TYR A 289 36.88 -41.95 -33.09
CA TYR A 289 37.48 -43.28 -33.05
C TYR A 289 37.93 -43.75 -34.43
N HIS A 290 37.15 -43.48 -35.48
CA HIS A 290 37.51 -43.83 -36.85
C HIS A 290 38.69 -42.99 -37.37
N GLU A 291 38.71 -41.69 -37.09
CA GLU A 291 39.78 -40.76 -37.47
C GLU A 291 41.09 -41.09 -36.75
N LEU A 292 41.03 -41.41 -35.45
CA LEU A 292 42.17 -41.93 -34.69
C LEU A 292 42.68 -43.27 -35.24
N LYS A 293 41.78 -44.14 -35.74
CA LYS A 293 42.16 -45.41 -36.34
C LYS A 293 42.88 -45.23 -37.68
N GLU A 294 42.41 -44.32 -38.53
CA GLU A 294 43.08 -43.97 -39.79
C GLU A 294 44.45 -43.34 -39.55
N LEU A 295 44.54 -42.39 -38.62
CA LEU A 295 45.82 -41.81 -38.19
C LEU A 295 46.79 -42.88 -37.64
N ALA A 296 46.28 -43.90 -36.95
CA ALA A 296 47.09 -45.01 -36.44
C ALA A 296 47.47 -46.07 -37.51
N GLU A 297 46.85 -46.05 -38.70
CA GLU A 297 47.20 -46.89 -39.84
C GLU A 297 48.25 -46.21 -40.75
N ASP A 298 48.23 -44.87 -40.84
CA ASP A 298 49.19 -44.06 -41.59
C ASP A 298 50.40 -43.57 -40.77
N ASP A 299 50.49 -43.89 -39.48
CA ASP A 299 51.61 -43.46 -38.64
C ASP A 299 52.92 -44.21 -39.01
N PRO A 300 53.92 -43.53 -39.61
CA PRO A 300 55.20 -44.14 -39.96
C PRO A 300 55.94 -44.66 -38.72
N ILE A 301 55.64 -44.14 -37.53
CA ILE A 301 56.23 -44.59 -36.26
C ILE A 301 55.76 -46.00 -35.90
N ARG A 302 54.53 -46.38 -36.25
CA ARG A 302 54.01 -47.73 -36.01
C ARG A 302 54.65 -48.75 -36.94
N GLN A 303 54.87 -48.39 -38.21
CA GLN A 303 55.64 -49.23 -39.14
C GLN A 303 57.10 -49.38 -38.69
N LEU A 304 57.71 -48.32 -38.16
CA LEU A 304 59.05 -48.35 -37.55
C LEU A 304 59.11 -49.20 -36.29
N ALA A 305 58.10 -49.12 -35.42
CA ALA A 305 58.02 -49.91 -34.18
C ALA A 305 57.80 -51.41 -34.47
N VAL A 306 56.96 -51.75 -35.45
CA VAL A 306 56.76 -53.14 -35.90
C VAL A 306 58.02 -53.66 -36.60
N GLY A 307 58.73 -52.82 -37.36
CA GLY A 307 60.03 -53.13 -37.93
C GLY A 307 61.10 -53.40 -36.87
N HIS A 308 61.19 -52.56 -35.83
CA HIS A 308 62.09 -52.76 -34.69
C HIS A 308 61.74 -53.99 -33.86
N ALA A 309 60.46 -54.29 -33.66
CA ALA A 309 60.02 -55.50 -32.96
C ALA A 309 60.39 -56.78 -33.72
N ARG A 310 60.22 -56.80 -35.05
CA ARG A 310 60.70 -57.91 -35.90
C ARG A 310 62.22 -58.03 -35.89
N TYR A 311 62.95 -56.92 -35.95
CA TYR A 311 64.41 -56.93 -35.88
C TYR A 311 64.89 -57.46 -34.53
N ALA A 312 64.32 -56.99 -33.42
CA ALA A 312 64.64 -57.46 -32.06
C ALA A 312 64.36 -58.96 -31.86
N LEU A 313 63.29 -59.49 -32.47
CA LEU A 313 62.99 -60.92 -32.49
C LEU A 313 63.98 -61.74 -33.35
N SER A 314 64.42 -61.18 -34.48
CA SER A 314 65.37 -61.86 -35.38
C SER A 314 66.81 -61.89 -34.87
N VAL A 315 67.23 -60.90 -34.08
CA VAL A 315 68.61 -60.77 -33.56
C VAL A 315 68.85 -61.57 -32.27
N ARG A 316 67.82 -62.16 -31.66
CA ARG A 316 67.97 -63.02 -30.46
C ARG A 316 67.22 -64.37 -30.59
N PRO A 317 67.62 -65.27 -31.50
CA PRO A 317 67.18 -66.66 -31.46
C PRO A 317 67.95 -67.39 -30.35
N GLY A 318 67.54 -67.21 -29.09
CA GLY A 318 68.17 -67.94 -27.98
C GLY A 318 68.04 -67.32 -26.59
N PHE A 319 67.45 -66.13 -26.44
CA PHE A 319 67.26 -65.55 -25.10
C PHE A 319 66.09 -66.22 -24.35
N LEU A 320 64.98 -66.50 -25.04
CA LEU A 320 63.81 -67.17 -24.44
C LEU A 320 64.12 -68.62 -23.97
N ASN A 321 64.92 -69.38 -24.73
CA ASN A 321 65.35 -70.72 -24.30
C ASN A 321 66.26 -70.70 -23.05
N ARG A 322 67.04 -69.62 -22.85
CA ARG A 322 67.91 -69.48 -21.67
C ARG A 322 67.13 -69.08 -20.41
N VAL A 323 66.02 -68.35 -20.56
CA VAL A 323 65.15 -67.99 -19.43
C VAL A 323 64.27 -69.15 -19.00
N PHE A 324 63.74 -69.95 -19.95
CA PHE A 324 62.90 -71.11 -19.62
C PHE A 324 63.69 -72.33 -19.12
N ALA A 325 64.98 -72.47 -19.43
CA ALA A 325 65.82 -73.54 -18.86
C ALA A 325 66.14 -73.33 -17.36
N ARG A 326 65.95 -72.12 -16.82
CA ARG A 326 66.23 -71.81 -15.41
C ARG A 326 65.03 -72.01 -14.47
N PHE A 327 63.85 -72.28 -15.02
CA PHE A 327 62.62 -72.54 -14.26
C PHE A 327 62.25 -74.04 -14.19
N ARG A 328 63.13 -74.93 -14.67
CA ARG A 328 62.89 -76.37 -14.75
C ARG A 328 63.95 -77.20 -14.03
N ASN A 329 64.46 -76.69 -12.90
CA ASN A 329 65.13 -77.43 -11.82
C ASN A 329 64.68 -76.85 -10.49
#